data_AF-A0A972MQW8-F1
#
_entry.id   AF-A0A972MQW8-F1
#
_cell.length_a   1.000
_cell.length_b   1.000
_cell.length_c   1.000
_cell.angle_alpha   90.00
_cell.angle_beta   90.00
_cell.angle_gamma   90.00
#
_symmetry.space_group_name_H-M   'P 1'
#
loop_
_entity.id
_entity.type
_entity.pdbx_description
1 polymer ?
#
loop_
_entity_poly.entity_id
_entity_poly.type
_entity_poly.pdbx_seq_one_letter_code
_entity_poly.pdbx_strand_id
1 'polypeptide(L)'
;MNRYIVSILLATFALASHQFAPNKDCKACHPKIWEEYQSSQHANSTIFKDPIHRAVWEKNPASKKGAYKCAKCHTPAANNLKELMAPNGIGPDPDNPTQNDAVACAYCHRIKAIKEGLATNTNIIDPTPKKYFGTRKEHIKSPYHEIDTSNPNFLKGNVCMGCHSHKRNKFGLNVCSTDENREIENANCVSCHMPKVRGSVSTMRQTKDHAFHGFPGAHSHNQMLKKYVDIEFMPHLKGFEIALNSKIPHDLLLHPARVAFLRVKVIRNDKEILDKKEILVRVIGANGKPTPPWLAKEVVKDTMLKANEKRVFKYDLELQKGDRVQAILGYRLVKPPLAKKLGLDDPLATKPIILKKEEFVVQ
;
A
#
# COMPACT_ATOMS: atom_id res chain seq x y z
N MET A 1 58.50 25.14 -22.63
CA MET A 1 57.82 24.90 -21.34
C MET A 1 56.54 25.73 -21.30
N ASN A 2 55.40 25.17 -21.71
CA ASN A 2 54.09 25.79 -21.55
C ASN A 2 53.26 24.85 -20.65
N ARG A 3 53.02 25.27 -19.41
CA ARG A 3 52.16 24.54 -18.47
C ARG A 3 50.80 25.23 -18.45
N TYR A 4 49.83 24.65 -19.14
CA TYR A 4 48.42 25.02 -18.98
C TYR A 4 47.92 24.44 -17.65
N ILE A 5 47.60 25.33 -16.70
CA ILE A 5 46.89 24.96 -15.47
C ILE A 5 45.41 24.90 -15.83
N VAL A 6 44.89 23.68 -15.98
CA VAL A 6 43.45 23.44 -16.08
C VAL A 6 42.89 23.43 -14.67
N SER A 7 42.32 24.54 -14.22
CA SER A 7 41.56 24.62 -12.98
C SER A 7 40.21 23.90 -13.18
N ILE A 8 40.11 22.67 -12.68
CA ILE A 8 38.84 21.96 -12.58
C ILE A 8 38.03 22.63 -11.45
N LEU A 9 37.08 23.47 -11.83
CA LEU A 9 36.03 23.92 -10.92
C LEU A 9 35.17 22.68 -10.56
N LEU A 10 35.38 22.12 -9.36
CA LEU A 10 34.39 21.23 -8.75
C LEU A 10 33.15 22.06 -8.43
N ALA A 11 32.13 21.95 -9.27
CA ALA A 11 30.78 22.41 -8.93
C ALA A 11 30.23 21.51 -7.80
N THR A 12 30.40 21.95 -6.56
CA THR A 12 29.66 21.39 -5.42
C THR A 12 28.19 21.73 -5.58
N PHE A 13 27.41 20.81 -6.15
CA PHE A 13 25.95 20.88 -6.08
C PHE A 13 25.53 20.71 -4.61
N ALA A 14 25.36 21.83 -3.91
CA ALA A 14 24.62 21.87 -2.66
C ALA A 14 23.15 21.54 -2.99
N LEU A 15 22.80 20.25 -2.90
CA LEU A 15 21.42 19.81 -2.97
C LEU A 15 20.71 20.29 -1.71
N ALA A 16 19.90 21.34 -1.83
CA ALA A 16 19.06 21.83 -0.76
C ALA A 16 18.22 20.69 -0.17
N SER A 17 18.31 20.48 1.15
CA SER A 17 17.33 19.68 1.88
C SER A 17 15.95 20.28 1.62
N HIS A 18 15.04 19.50 1.06
CA HIS A 18 13.68 20.00 0.83
C HIS A 18 13.03 20.19 2.19
N GLN A 19 12.83 21.44 2.60
CA GLN A 19 12.07 21.72 3.81
C GLN A 19 10.58 21.50 3.51
N PHE A 20 10.00 20.48 4.14
CA PHE A 20 8.57 20.18 4.07
C PHE A 20 7.83 20.91 5.19
N ALA A 21 6.65 21.44 4.89
CA ALA A 21 5.79 21.98 5.92
C ALA A 21 5.27 20.83 6.82
N PRO A 22 5.27 21.00 8.15
CA PRO A 22 4.69 20.02 9.07
C PRO A 22 3.22 19.72 8.76
N ASN A 23 2.79 18.47 8.98
CA ASN A 23 1.38 18.08 8.76
C ASN A 23 0.39 18.90 9.59
N LYS A 24 0.80 19.33 10.80
CA LYS A 24 -0.02 20.15 11.70
C LYS A 24 -0.41 21.50 11.10
N ASP A 25 0.41 22.07 10.21
CA ASP A 25 0.13 23.35 9.58
C ASP A 25 -1.04 23.21 8.59
N CYS A 26 -1.15 22.06 7.94
CA CYS A 26 -2.24 21.75 7.01
C CYS A 26 -3.59 21.60 7.75
N LYS A 27 -3.57 21.09 8.99
CA LYS A 27 -4.78 20.82 9.79
C LYS A 27 -5.66 22.06 10.00
N ALA A 28 -5.06 23.24 10.15
CA ALA A 28 -5.79 24.48 10.44
C ALA A 28 -6.84 24.82 9.35
N CYS A 29 -6.50 24.57 8.09
CA CYS A 29 -7.39 24.83 6.95
C CYS A 29 -8.04 23.56 6.38
N HIS A 30 -7.44 22.39 6.60
CA HIS A 30 -7.88 21.10 6.07
C HIS A 30 -8.17 20.05 7.17
N PRO A 31 -8.98 20.36 8.20
CA PRO A 31 -9.13 19.50 9.38
C PRO A 31 -9.70 18.12 9.01
N LYS A 32 -10.70 18.08 8.12
CA LYS A 32 -11.31 16.83 7.67
C LYS A 32 -10.33 15.92 6.94
N ILE A 33 -9.59 16.47 5.97
CA ILE A 33 -8.56 15.72 5.23
C ILE A 33 -7.46 15.24 6.18
N TRP A 34 -7.08 16.07 7.16
CA TRP A 34 -6.11 15.68 8.17
C TRP A 34 -6.60 14.48 9.00
N GLU A 35 -7.85 14.49 9.47
CA GLU A 35 -8.44 13.36 10.21
C GLU A 35 -8.47 12.07 9.36
N GLU A 36 -8.88 12.18 8.09
CA GLU A 36 -8.86 11.05 7.16
C GLU A 36 -7.44 10.52 6.98
N TYR A 37 -6.46 11.40 6.76
CA TYR A 37 -5.05 11.03 6.65
C TYR A 37 -4.55 10.30 7.88
N GLN A 38 -4.85 10.78 9.09
CA GLN A 38 -4.44 10.14 10.34
C GLN A 38 -4.99 8.71 10.49
N SER A 39 -6.13 8.40 9.87
CA SER A 39 -6.73 7.05 9.85
C SER A 39 -6.10 6.10 8.81
N SER A 40 -5.15 6.59 8.02
CA SER A 40 -4.50 5.83 6.93
C SER A 40 -3.18 5.20 7.36
N GLN A 41 -2.70 4.22 6.59
CA GLN A 41 -1.34 3.70 6.75
C GLN A 41 -0.25 4.65 6.25
N HIS A 42 -0.57 5.69 5.49
CA HIS A 42 0.43 6.71 5.14
C HIS A 42 0.89 7.49 6.37
N ALA A 43 -0.05 7.89 7.24
CA ALA A 43 0.23 8.56 8.52
C ALA A 43 0.88 7.66 9.58
N ASN A 44 0.66 6.35 9.46
CA ASN A 44 1.14 5.33 10.39
C ASN A 44 2.27 4.46 9.83
N SER A 45 2.89 4.85 8.70
CA SER A 45 3.88 4.02 8.00
C SER A 45 5.23 3.89 8.70
N THR A 46 5.52 4.70 9.71
CA THR A 46 6.82 4.70 10.39
C THR A 46 6.99 3.46 11.25
N ILE A 47 8.24 3.08 11.58
CA ILE A 47 8.47 2.01 12.57
C ILE A 47 7.98 2.40 13.97
N PHE A 48 7.76 3.68 14.24
CA PHE A 48 7.25 4.15 15.53
C PHE A 48 5.76 3.88 15.67
N LYS A 49 5.02 3.86 14.55
CA LYS A 49 3.56 3.74 14.53
C LYS A 49 3.04 2.39 14.01
N ASP A 50 3.80 1.70 13.16
CA ASP A 50 3.45 0.37 12.64
C ASP A 50 4.31 -0.73 13.31
N PRO A 51 3.73 -1.56 14.21
CA PRO A 51 4.44 -2.64 14.87
C PRO A 51 4.90 -3.74 13.91
N ILE A 52 4.17 -3.99 12.81
CA ILE A 52 4.56 -4.98 11.80
C ILE A 52 5.83 -4.49 11.09
N HIS A 53 5.85 -3.22 10.68
CA HIS A 53 7.02 -2.62 10.04
C HIS A 53 8.22 -2.56 10.99
N ARG A 54 8.00 -2.19 12.26
CA ARG A 54 9.03 -2.22 13.31
C ARG A 54 9.67 -3.60 13.43
N ALA A 55 8.88 -4.65 13.57
CA ALA A 55 9.39 -6.01 13.73
C ALA A 55 10.19 -6.47 12.50
N VAL A 56 9.77 -6.06 11.29
CA VAL A 56 10.53 -6.36 10.06
C VAL A 56 11.85 -5.57 10.03
N TRP A 57 11.85 -4.31 10.44
CA TRP A 57 13.05 -3.47 10.51
C TRP A 57 14.07 -4.03 11.50
N GLU A 58 13.65 -4.37 12.71
CA GLU A 58 14.53 -4.89 13.77
C GLU A 58 15.25 -6.17 13.34
N LYS A 59 14.59 -7.04 12.55
CA LYS A 59 15.19 -8.26 12.00
C LYS A 59 16.05 -8.03 10.76
N ASN A 60 15.99 -6.86 10.13
CA ASN A 60 16.74 -6.56 8.93
C ASN A 60 18.21 -6.27 9.26
N PRO A 61 19.21 -6.87 8.57
CA PRO A 61 20.63 -6.59 8.85
C PRO A 61 21.04 -5.12 8.77
N ALA A 62 20.29 -4.29 8.03
CA ALA A 62 20.52 -2.86 7.93
C ALA A 62 20.26 -2.10 9.24
N SER A 63 19.45 -2.65 10.15
CA SER A 63 19.14 -2.03 11.45
C SER A 63 20.37 -1.87 12.34
N LYS A 64 21.25 -2.88 12.34
CA LYS A 64 22.51 -2.86 13.09
C LYS A 64 23.47 -1.74 12.67
N LYS A 65 23.27 -1.17 11.48
CA LYS A 65 24.09 -0.08 10.92
C LYS A 65 23.33 1.26 10.86
N GLY A 66 22.14 1.33 11.46
CA GLY A 66 21.27 2.51 11.37
C GLY A 66 20.84 2.88 9.94
N ALA A 67 21.04 1.99 8.97
CA ALA A 67 20.87 2.27 7.54
C ALA A 67 19.41 2.10 7.10
N TYR A 68 18.55 3.03 7.49
CA TYR A 68 17.10 2.94 7.33
C TYR A 68 16.65 3.33 5.91
N LYS A 69 17.03 2.50 4.93
CA LYS A 69 16.64 2.66 3.51
C LYS A 69 15.13 2.59 3.28
N CYS A 70 14.37 2.06 4.25
CA CYS A 70 12.91 2.06 4.26
C CYS A 70 12.33 3.49 4.31
N ALA A 71 13.10 4.47 4.82
CA ALA A 71 12.70 5.87 4.90
C ALA A 71 12.24 6.46 3.57
N LYS A 72 12.80 5.97 2.45
CA LYS A 72 12.42 6.38 1.08
C LYS A 72 10.92 6.34 0.83
N CYS A 73 10.21 5.40 1.46
CA CYS A 73 8.75 5.26 1.31
C CYS A 73 7.99 5.45 2.63
N HIS A 74 8.62 5.19 3.78
CA HIS A 74 7.94 5.17 5.09
C HIS A 74 8.11 6.48 5.89
N THR A 75 9.12 7.29 5.60
CA THR A 75 9.34 8.61 6.23
C THR A 75 9.99 9.58 5.23
N PRO A 76 9.44 9.73 4.01
CA PRO A 76 10.16 10.41 2.92
C PRO A 76 10.27 11.93 3.08
N ALA A 77 9.55 12.51 4.04
CA ALA A 77 9.62 13.92 4.39
C ALA A 77 10.69 14.25 5.46
N ALA A 78 11.44 13.24 5.93
CA ALA A 78 12.46 13.43 6.94
C ALA A 78 13.50 14.48 6.49
N ASN A 79 13.78 15.46 7.35
CA ASN A 79 14.76 16.52 7.07
C ASN A 79 16.19 15.98 6.91
N ASN A 80 16.47 14.81 7.48
CA ASN A 80 17.74 14.10 7.46
C ASN A 80 17.65 12.80 6.64
N LEU A 81 16.78 12.75 5.61
CA LEU A 81 16.53 11.53 4.83
C LEU A 81 17.80 10.89 4.25
N LYS A 82 18.77 11.70 3.79
CA LYS A 82 20.00 11.21 3.17
C LYS A 82 20.88 10.50 4.21
N GLU A 83 21.07 11.12 5.37
CA GLU A 83 21.84 10.62 6.50
C GLU A 83 21.17 9.37 7.08
N LEU A 84 19.85 9.39 7.19
CA LEU A 84 19.03 8.27 7.65
C LEU A 84 19.17 7.01 6.77
N MET A 85 19.31 7.21 5.45
CA MET A 85 19.42 6.11 4.47
C MET A 85 20.86 5.67 4.17
N ALA A 86 21.86 6.37 4.71
CA ALA A 86 23.26 6.08 4.44
C ALA A 86 23.67 4.65 4.90
N PRO A 87 24.71 4.03 4.32
CA PRO A 87 25.15 2.67 4.69
C PRO A 87 25.51 2.49 6.17
N ASN A 88 26.01 3.53 6.81
CA ASN A 88 26.17 3.68 8.27
C ASN A 88 25.33 4.90 8.67
N GLY A 89 24.02 4.72 8.61
CA GLY A 89 23.06 5.79 8.83
C GLY A 89 22.92 6.13 10.30
N ILE A 90 22.30 7.28 10.57
CA ILE A 90 22.05 7.79 11.92
C ILE A 90 20.96 7.00 12.68
N GLY A 91 20.28 6.06 12.02
CA GLY A 91 19.14 5.34 12.58
C GLY A 91 17.86 6.20 12.65
N PRO A 92 16.68 5.57 12.71
CA PRO A 92 15.43 6.28 12.95
C PRO A 92 15.41 6.93 14.33
N ASP A 93 14.94 8.16 14.40
CA ASP A 93 14.83 8.95 15.61
C ASP A 93 13.35 9.27 15.92
N PRO A 94 12.77 8.73 17.01
CA PRO A 94 11.39 8.99 17.39
C PRO A 94 11.14 10.43 17.85
N ASP A 95 12.18 11.19 18.22
CA ASP A 95 12.04 12.58 18.65
C ASP A 95 12.09 13.56 17.48
N ASN A 96 12.49 13.11 16.29
CA ASN A 96 12.46 13.92 15.08
C ASN A 96 11.01 14.04 14.54
N PRO A 97 10.41 15.24 14.55
CA PRO A 97 9.02 15.42 14.13
C PRO A 97 8.82 15.13 12.62
N THR A 98 9.83 15.41 11.79
CA THR A 98 9.73 15.17 10.33
C THR A 98 9.77 13.69 9.97
N GLN A 99 10.38 12.86 10.82
CA GLN A 99 10.29 11.40 10.68
C GLN A 99 8.91 10.90 11.13
N ASN A 100 8.31 11.50 12.15
CA ASN A 100 6.97 11.16 12.65
C ASN A 100 5.84 11.59 11.72
N ASP A 101 6.04 12.62 10.90
CA ASP A 101 5.10 13.03 9.86
C ASP A 101 4.94 12.00 8.74
N ALA A 102 5.72 10.91 8.77
CA ALA A 102 5.57 9.73 7.91
C ALA A 102 5.57 10.13 6.43
N VAL A 103 4.58 9.67 5.65
CA VAL A 103 4.35 10.16 4.29
C VAL A 103 3.55 11.47 4.36
N ALA A 104 4.26 12.58 4.63
CA ALA A 104 3.66 13.88 4.94
C ALA A 104 2.81 14.46 3.78
N CYS A 105 1.85 15.34 4.11
CA CYS A 105 1.03 16.06 3.15
C CYS A 105 1.90 16.80 2.13
N ALA A 106 2.87 17.57 2.64
CA ALA A 106 3.77 18.37 1.83
C ALA A 106 4.70 17.52 0.95
N TYR A 107 4.96 16.26 1.31
CA TYR A 107 5.72 15.35 0.45
C TYR A 107 4.88 14.95 -0.77
N CYS A 108 3.70 14.37 -0.56
CA CYS A 108 2.82 13.91 -1.64
C CYS A 108 2.43 15.05 -2.59
N HIS A 109 2.03 16.19 -2.03
CA HIS A 109 1.59 17.34 -2.80
C HIS A 109 2.72 18.11 -3.50
N ARG A 110 3.99 17.71 -3.34
CA ARG A 110 5.12 18.30 -4.06
C ARG A 110 5.78 17.35 -5.06
N ILE A 111 5.24 16.16 -5.28
CA ILE A 111 5.80 15.23 -6.27
C ILE A 111 5.55 15.79 -7.67
N LYS A 112 6.62 16.26 -8.33
CA LYS A 112 6.52 16.80 -9.70
C LYS A 112 6.68 15.74 -10.79
N ALA A 113 7.51 14.74 -10.53
CA ALA A 113 7.82 13.68 -11.50
C ALA A 113 8.22 12.39 -10.78
N ILE A 114 8.23 11.29 -11.52
CA ILE A 114 8.68 9.99 -11.05
C ILE A 114 9.85 9.59 -11.94
N LYS A 115 11.00 9.30 -11.31
CA LYS A 115 12.16 8.75 -11.97
C LYS A 115 12.16 7.24 -11.81
N GLU A 116 12.19 6.53 -12.93
CA GLU A 116 12.28 5.08 -12.95
C GLU A 116 13.62 4.60 -12.40
N GLY A 117 13.60 3.44 -11.75
CA GLY A 117 14.80 2.84 -11.21
C GLY A 117 14.71 1.32 -11.13
N LEU A 118 15.86 0.66 -11.28
CA LEU A 118 15.93 -0.79 -11.31
C LEU A 118 15.34 -1.42 -10.04
N ALA A 119 15.74 -0.91 -8.86
CA ALA A 119 15.30 -1.48 -7.59
C ALA A 119 13.92 -0.98 -7.14
N THR A 120 13.69 0.32 -7.28
CA THR A 120 12.41 1.01 -7.05
C THR A 120 12.42 2.30 -7.86
N ASN A 121 11.24 2.84 -8.15
CA ASN A 121 11.11 4.22 -8.63
C ASN A 121 11.47 5.23 -7.54
N THR A 122 11.58 6.50 -7.94
CA THR A 122 11.93 7.62 -7.05
C THR A 122 11.05 8.82 -7.37
N ASN A 123 10.33 9.33 -6.37
CA ASN A 123 9.61 10.59 -6.50
C ASN A 123 10.61 11.75 -6.56
N ILE A 124 10.41 12.64 -7.54
CA ILE A 124 11.14 13.89 -7.70
C ILE A 124 10.25 15.00 -7.17
N ILE A 125 10.76 15.75 -6.21
CA ILE A 125 10.03 16.79 -5.49
C ILE A 125 10.23 18.14 -6.19
N ASP A 126 9.19 18.95 -6.23
CA ASP A 126 9.28 20.35 -6.62
C ASP A 126 10.01 21.14 -5.52
N PRO A 127 11.16 21.77 -5.81
CA PRO A 127 11.95 22.46 -4.80
C PRO A 127 11.28 23.75 -4.30
N THR A 128 10.28 24.27 -5.02
CA THR A 128 9.60 25.53 -4.69
C THR A 128 8.86 25.40 -3.36
N PRO A 129 9.22 26.18 -2.33
CA PRO A 129 8.54 26.14 -1.05
C PRO A 129 7.06 26.53 -1.18
N LYS A 130 6.18 25.82 -0.46
CA LYS A 130 4.74 26.08 -0.40
C LYS A 130 4.03 26.12 -1.77
N LYS A 131 4.59 25.47 -2.79
CA LYS A 131 3.90 25.17 -4.04
C LYS A 131 3.37 23.75 -3.98
N TYR A 132 2.06 23.58 -4.06
CA TYR A 132 1.42 22.28 -3.92
C TYR A 132 0.56 21.93 -5.14
N PHE A 133 0.70 20.70 -5.61
CA PHE A 133 -0.13 20.16 -6.68
C PHE A 133 -1.52 19.75 -6.16
N GLY A 134 -2.53 20.02 -6.95
CA GLY A 134 -3.92 19.66 -6.68
C GLY A 134 -4.66 19.26 -7.97
N THR A 135 -5.80 18.59 -7.82
CA THR A 135 -6.62 18.16 -8.97
C THR A 135 -7.83 19.06 -9.25
N ARG A 136 -8.16 19.97 -8.33
CA ARG A 136 -9.34 20.84 -8.45
C ARG A 136 -8.98 22.13 -9.16
N LYS A 137 -9.37 22.25 -10.44
CA LYS A 137 -9.16 23.47 -11.25
C LYS A 137 -9.84 24.70 -10.64
N GLU A 138 -11.07 24.54 -10.17
CA GLU A 138 -11.73 25.61 -9.43
C GLU A 138 -11.28 25.59 -7.97
N HIS A 139 -10.53 26.62 -7.58
CA HIS A 139 -10.06 26.81 -6.22
C HIS A 139 -10.05 28.31 -5.87
N ILE A 140 -9.96 28.61 -4.57
CA ILE A 140 -9.69 29.98 -4.10
C ILE A 140 -8.20 30.29 -4.23
N LYS A 141 -7.83 31.57 -4.10
CA LYS A 141 -6.45 31.93 -3.78
C LYS A 141 -6.20 31.59 -2.31
N SER A 142 -5.27 30.66 -2.04
CA SER A 142 -4.91 30.28 -0.68
C SER A 142 -3.99 31.35 -0.06
N PRO A 143 -4.19 31.71 1.23
CA PRO A 143 -3.34 32.67 1.93
C PRO A 143 -1.99 32.06 2.36
N TYR A 144 -1.85 30.74 2.33
CA TYR A 144 -0.65 30.05 2.83
C TYR A 144 0.25 29.49 1.72
N HIS A 145 -0.34 28.98 0.64
CA HIS A 145 0.39 28.20 -0.36
C HIS A 145 -0.15 28.42 -1.77
N GLU A 146 0.71 28.23 -2.78
CA GLU A 146 0.29 28.16 -4.17
C GLU A 146 -0.44 26.83 -4.44
N ILE A 147 -1.42 26.87 -5.34
CA ILE A 147 -2.16 25.70 -5.83
C ILE A 147 -1.84 25.57 -7.32
N ASP A 148 -1.12 24.52 -7.69
CA ASP A 148 -0.79 24.18 -9.08
C ASP A 148 -1.63 22.98 -9.54
N THR A 149 -2.40 23.14 -10.61
CA THR A 149 -3.26 22.08 -11.17
C THR A 149 -2.79 21.60 -12.53
N SER A 150 -1.59 21.98 -12.95
CA SER A 150 -1.03 21.69 -14.27
C SER A 150 -0.28 20.35 -14.36
N ASN A 151 0.10 19.76 -13.22
CA ASN A 151 0.99 18.59 -13.22
C ASN A 151 0.28 17.31 -13.70
N PRO A 152 0.67 16.73 -14.86
CA PRO A 152 0.00 15.56 -15.41
C PRO A 152 0.21 14.29 -14.57
N ASN A 153 1.36 14.15 -13.89
CA ASN A 153 1.59 13.02 -13.00
C ASN A 153 0.66 13.05 -11.79
N PHE A 154 0.41 14.24 -11.24
CA PHE A 154 -0.54 14.43 -10.15
C PHE A 154 -1.97 14.14 -10.59
N LEU A 155 -2.38 14.69 -11.74
CA LEU A 155 -3.73 14.50 -12.30
C LEU A 155 -4.05 13.03 -12.64
N LYS A 156 -3.06 12.29 -13.15
CA LYS A 156 -3.21 10.87 -13.52
C LYS A 156 -3.04 9.90 -12.33
N GLY A 157 -2.64 10.39 -11.16
CA GLY A 157 -2.40 9.54 -9.98
C GLY A 157 -1.05 8.82 -10.00
N ASN A 158 -0.10 9.22 -10.85
CA ASN A 158 1.23 8.61 -10.95
C ASN A 158 2.09 8.86 -9.70
N VAL A 159 1.70 9.80 -8.85
CA VAL A 159 2.41 10.16 -7.60
C VAL A 159 2.56 8.99 -6.62
N CYS A 160 1.72 7.95 -6.76
CA CYS A 160 1.82 6.71 -6.00
C CYS A 160 3.06 5.88 -6.42
N MET A 161 3.49 6.00 -7.67
CA MET A 161 4.41 5.05 -8.31
C MET A 161 5.85 5.14 -7.80
N GLY A 162 6.29 6.26 -7.24
CA GLY A 162 7.63 6.34 -6.62
C GLY A 162 7.79 5.39 -5.43
N CYS A 163 6.70 5.04 -4.75
CA CYS A 163 6.69 4.12 -3.61
C CYS A 163 6.05 2.75 -3.94
N HIS A 164 5.05 2.73 -4.83
CA HIS A 164 4.18 1.57 -5.05
C HIS A 164 4.46 0.77 -6.34
N SER A 165 5.35 1.22 -7.24
CA SER A 165 5.61 0.51 -8.51
C SER A 165 6.14 -0.91 -8.30
N HIS A 166 7.30 -1.00 -7.65
CA HIS A 166 8.03 -2.24 -7.40
C HIS A 166 9.11 -2.02 -6.35
N LYS A 167 9.45 -3.14 -5.70
CA LYS A 167 10.62 -3.23 -4.83
C LYS A 167 11.38 -4.51 -5.15
N ARG A 168 12.51 -4.38 -5.82
CA ARG A 168 13.46 -5.49 -6.01
C ARG A 168 14.44 -5.58 -4.86
N ASN A 169 14.85 -6.79 -4.54
CA ASN A 169 15.97 -7.02 -3.62
C ASN A 169 17.30 -7.06 -4.37
N LYS A 170 18.41 -7.31 -3.66
CA LYS A 170 19.75 -7.36 -4.24
C LYS A 170 19.96 -8.49 -5.27
N PHE A 171 19.06 -9.47 -5.33
CA PHE A 171 19.09 -10.56 -6.28
C PHE A 171 18.16 -10.32 -7.49
N GLY A 172 17.54 -9.13 -7.58
CA GLY A 172 16.62 -8.80 -8.66
C GLY A 172 15.21 -9.39 -8.51
N LEU A 173 14.92 -10.10 -7.42
CA LEU A 173 13.57 -10.62 -7.14
C LEU A 173 12.63 -9.47 -6.75
N ASN A 174 11.46 -9.41 -7.38
CA ASN A 174 10.37 -8.52 -6.99
C ASN A 174 9.78 -8.95 -5.63
N VAL A 175 10.04 -8.17 -4.58
CA VAL A 175 9.47 -8.38 -3.24
C VAL A 175 7.99 -8.04 -3.25
N CYS A 176 7.63 -6.89 -3.81
CA CYS A 176 6.26 -6.46 -4.08
C CYS A 176 6.26 -5.60 -5.33
N SER A 177 5.19 -5.65 -6.12
CA SER A 177 5.00 -4.80 -7.31
C SER A 177 3.52 -4.73 -7.64
N THR A 178 3.06 -3.56 -8.08
CA THR A 178 1.72 -3.39 -8.66
C THR A 178 1.65 -3.79 -10.14
N ASP A 179 2.79 -4.17 -10.75
CA ASP A 179 3.01 -4.34 -12.20
C ASP A 179 2.82 -3.03 -12.97
N GLU A 180 3.89 -2.51 -13.56
CA GLU A 180 3.87 -1.24 -14.32
C GLU A 180 3.29 -1.39 -15.73
N ASN A 181 3.15 -2.63 -16.21
CA ASN A 181 2.64 -2.93 -17.56
C ASN A 181 1.13 -3.22 -17.60
N ARG A 182 0.44 -3.18 -16.45
CA ARG A 182 -1.01 -3.41 -16.39
C ARG A 182 -1.73 -2.08 -16.52
N GLU A 183 -2.19 -1.79 -17.74
CA GLU A 183 -3.09 -0.67 -17.96
C GLU A 183 -4.37 -0.85 -17.14
N ILE A 184 -4.75 0.21 -16.42
CA ILE A 184 -6.04 0.28 -15.74
C ILE A 184 -6.96 1.05 -16.69
N GLU A 185 -7.77 0.32 -17.46
CA GLU A 185 -8.71 0.95 -18.39
C GLU A 185 -9.63 1.91 -17.64
N ASN A 186 -9.62 3.19 -18.04
CA ASN A 186 -10.49 4.25 -17.51
C ASN A 186 -10.45 4.48 -15.98
N ALA A 187 -9.41 4.03 -15.29
CA ALA A 187 -9.24 4.23 -13.85
C ALA A 187 -7.76 4.42 -13.47
N ASN A 188 -7.50 4.83 -12.24
CA ASN A 188 -6.15 4.97 -11.70
C ASN A 188 -6.14 4.64 -10.20
N CYS A 189 -4.98 4.74 -9.55
CA CYS A 189 -4.87 4.48 -8.11
C CYS A 189 -5.86 5.34 -7.29
N VAL A 190 -6.01 6.61 -7.66
CA VAL A 190 -6.84 7.61 -6.97
C VAL A 190 -8.32 7.27 -7.08
N SER A 191 -8.80 6.74 -8.21
CA SER A 191 -10.24 6.43 -8.38
C SER A 191 -10.75 5.36 -7.41
N CYS A 192 -9.91 4.43 -6.98
CA CYS A 192 -10.26 3.37 -6.03
C CYS A 192 -9.77 3.64 -4.60
N HIS A 193 -8.57 4.21 -4.45
CA HIS A 193 -7.93 4.43 -3.15
C HIS A 193 -8.09 5.85 -2.60
N MET A 194 -8.67 6.78 -3.36
CA MET A 194 -9.07 8.10 -2.85
C MET A 194 -10.46 8.47 -3.39
N PRO A 195 -11.48 7.61 -3.16
CA PRO A 195 -12.81 7.82 -3.70
C PRO A 195 -13.38 9.17 -3.23
N LYS A 196 -14.24 9.78 -4.05
CA LYS A 196 -14.92 11.01 -3.66
C LYS A 196 -15.89 10.74 -2.49
N VAL A 197 -15.77 11.53 -1.43
CA VAL A 197 -16.66 11.51 -0.26
C VAL A 197 -17.23 12.89 -0.01
N ARG A 198 -18.39 12.97 0.65
CA ARG A 198 -19.06 14.25 0.93
C ARG A 198 -18.22 15.13 1.85
N GLY A 199 -18.34 16.44 1.65
CA GLY A 199 -17.74 17.47 2.50
C GLY A 199 -16.61 18.22 1.81
N SER A 200 -16.20 19.30 2.46
CA SER A 200 -15.33 20.33 1.88
C SER A 200 -13.85 19.99 1.99
N VAL A 201 -13.08 20.38 0.98
CA VAL A 201 -11.60 20.25 1.00
C VAL A 201 -10.98 21.13 2.08
N SER A 202 -11.57 22.30 2.34
CA SER A 202 -11.05 23.26 3.32
C SER A 202 -12.16 23.99 4.07
N THR A 203 -11.81 24.64 5.17
CA THR A 203 -12.70 25.55 5.91
C THR A 203 -12.96 26.87 5.18
N MET A 204 -12.16 27.21 4.16
CA MET A 204 -12.23 28.49 3.46
C MET A 204 -13.17 28.49 2.24
N ARG A 205 -13.51 27.32 1.69
CA ARG A 205 -14.48 27.18 0.59
C ARG A 205 -15.26 25.88 0.74
N GLN A 206 -16.59 26.00 0.73
CA GLN A 206 -17.46 24.84 0.74
C GLN A 206 -17.44 24.11 -0.60
N THR A 207 -17.33 22.78 -0.58
CA THR A 207 -17.47 21.92 -1.74
C THR A 207 -18.38 20.73 -1.39
N LYS A 208 -19.12 20.23 -2.38
CA LYS A 208 -20.00 19.06 -2.20
C LYS A 208 -19.22 17.82 -1.77
N ASP A 209 -18.06 17.62 -2.38
CA ASP A 209 -17.19 16.47 -2.18
C ASP A 209 -15.71 16.86 -2.11
N HIS A 210 -14.88 15.91 -1.68
CA HIS A 210 -13.43 15.89 -1.77
C HIS A 210 -12.93 14.45 -1.98
N ALA A 211 -11.66 14.30 -2.38
CA ALA A 211 -11.03 12.99 -2.45
C ALA A 211 -10.71 12.51 -1.04
N PHE A 212 -11.11 11.29 -0.70
CA PHE A 212 -10.88 10.70 0.62
C PHE A 212 -9.39 10.44 0.86
N HIS A 213 -8.83 10.95 1.95
CA HIS A 213 -7.41 10.77 2.30
C HIS A 213 -7.17 9.66 3.33
N GLY A 214 -8.13 8.76 3.54
CA GLY A 214 -7.94 7.57 4.38
C GLY A 214 -7.28 6.37 3.67
N PHE A 215 -7.07 6.46 2.35
CA PHE A 215 -6.38 5.46 1.52
C PHE A 215 -6.81 4.01 1.79
N PRO A 216 -8.03 3.59 1.41
CA PRO A 216 -8.55 2.26 1.70
C PRO A 216 -7.59 1.16 1.28
N GLY A 217 -7.39 0.17 2.16
CA GLY A 217 -6.44 -0.91 1.92
C GLY A 217 -6.60 -2.04 2.93
N ALA A 218 -5.56 -2.84 3.09
CA ALA A 218 -5.62 -4.03 3.95
C ALA A 218 -5.72 -3.71 5.45
N HIS A 219 -5.30 -2.52 5.91
CA HIS A 219 -5.34 -2.18 7.34
C HIS A 219 -6.61 -1.42 7.72
N SER A 220 -7.07 -0.51 6.86
CA SER A 220 -8.19 0.37 7.16
C SER A 220 -9.06 0.59 5.93
N HIS A 221 -10.34 0.88 6.18
CA HIS A 221 -11.35 1.18 5.17
C HIS A 221 -11.57 0.09 4.11
N ASN A 222 -11.21 -1.17 4.39
CA ASN A 222 -11.33 -2.29 3.45
C ASN A 222 -12.77 -2.53 2.95
N GLN A 223 -13.78 -2.12 3.70
CA GLN A 223 -15.18 -2.16 3.30
C GLN A 223 -15.47 -1.36 2.02
N MET A 224 -14.68 -0.33 1.72
CA MET A 224 -14.82 0.46 0.48
C MET A 224 -14.34 -0.34 -0.75
N LEU A 225 -13.53 -1.38 -0.54
CA LEU A 225 -12.90 -2.18 -1.59
C LEU A 225 -13.65 -3.50 -1.90
N LYS A 226 -14.57 -3.93 -1.03
CA LYS A 226 -15.27 -5.23 -1.18
C LYS A 226 -16.02 -5.37 -2.52
N LYS A 227 -16.42 -4.26 -3.13
CA LYS A 227 -17.13 -4.22 -4.43
C LYS A 227 -16.28 -4.59 -5.64
N TYR A 228 -14.95 -4.68 -5.48
CA TYR A 228 -14.03 -5.02 -6.55
C TYR A 228 -13.68 -6.51 -6.62
N VAL A 229 -14.29 -7.34 -5.77
CA VAL A 229 -14.21 -8.80 -5.87
C VAL A 229 -15.60 -9.36 -5.74
N ASP A 230 -16.06 -10.10 -6.75
CA ASP A 230 -17.33 -10.80 -6.71
C ASP A 230 -17.16 -12.26 -6.32
N ILE A 231 -18.18 -12.79 -5.64
CA ILE A 231 -18.28 -14.19 -5.26
C ILE A 231 -19.51 -14.74 -5.99
N GLU A 232 -19.31 -15.67 -6.90
CA GLU A 232 -20.37 -16.29 -7.69
C GLU A 232 -20.55 -17.74 -7.21
N PHE A 233 -21.79 -18.21 -7.16
CA PHE A 233 -22.15 -19.57 -6.78
C PHE A 233 -22.82 -20.28 -7.97
N MET A 234 -22.31 -21.47 -8.30
CA MET A 234 -22.74 -22.25 -9.46
C MET A 234 -23.02 -23.70 -9.01
N PRO A 235 -24.26 -24.02 -8.62
CA PRO A 235 -24.64 -25.38 -8.23
C PRO A 235 -24.78 -26.29 -9.46
N HIS A 236 -24.51 -27.58 -9.27
CA HIS A 236 -24.76 -28.62 -10.27
C HIS A 236 -25.12 -29.96 -9.58
N LEU A 237 -25.50 -30.98 -10.37
CA LEU A 237 -26.07 -32.23 -9.82
C LEU A 237 -25.17 -32.93 -8.80
N LYS A 238 -23.85 -32.98 -9.06
CA LYS A 238 -22.87 -33.72 -8.24
C LYS A 238 -22.01 -32.84 -7.32
N GLY A 239 -22.34 -31.57 -7.15
CA GLY A 239 -21.46 -30.62 -6.48
C GLY A 239 -21.81 -29.17 -6.71
N PHE A 240 -20.87 -28.29 -6.39
CA PHE A 240 -21.00 -26.88 -6.70
C PHE A 240 -19.64 -26.22 -6.87
N GLU A 241 -19.66 -25.05 -7.48
CA GLU A 241 -18.48 -24.22 -7.65
C GLU A 241 -18.69 -22.84 -7.00
N ILE A 242 -17.62 -22.30 -6.42
CA ILE A 242 -17.53 -20.91 -5.98
C ILE A 242 -16.48 -20.23 -6.84
N ALA A 243 -16.83 -19.15 -7.52
CA ALA A 243 -15.87 -18.34 -8.27
C ALA A 243 -15.57 -17.02 -7.55
N LEU A 244 -14.29 -16.66 -7.49
CA LEU A 244 -13.84 -15.33 -7.13
C LEU A 244 -13.51 -14.57 -8.42
N ASN A 245 -14.21 -13.47 -8.66
CA ASN A 245 -14.02 -12.62 -9.83
C ASN A 245 -13.38 -11.29 -9.39
N SER A 246 -12.08 -11.15 -9.61
CA SER A 246 -11.32 -9.94 -9.27
C SER A 246 -11.49 -8.90 -10.37
N LYS A 247 -11.96 -7.71 -10.01
CA LYS A 247 -11.98 -6.51 -10.89
C LYS A 247 -10.79 -5.58 -10.59
N ILE A 248 -9.79 -6.11 -9.89
CA ILE A 248 -8.63 -5.36 -9.40
C ILE A 248 -7.52 -5.51 -10.44
N PRO A 249 -6.87 -4.42 -10.89
CA PRO A 249 -5.83 -4.47 -11.92
C PRO A 249 -4.44 -4.89 -11.39
N HIS A 250 -4.35 -5.23 -10.10
CA HIS A 250 -3.17 -5.78 -9.45
C HIS A 250 -3.58 -6.99 -8.61
N ASP A 251 -2.61 -7.80 -8.17
CA ASP A 251 -2.89 -8.93 -7.30
C ASP A 251 -3.59 -8.48 -6.00
N LEU A 252 -4.49 -9.30 -5.47
CA LEU A 252 -5.36 -8.95 -4.33
C LEU A 252 -4.59 -8.42 -3.11
N LEU A 253 -3.45 -9.04 -2.79
CA LEU A 253 -2.52 -8.59 -1.74
C LEU A 253 -1.08 -8.69 -2.25
N LEU A 254 -0.38 -7.56 -2.27
CA LEU A 254 0.94 -7.45 -2.90
C LEU A 254 2.11 -7.87 -2.00
N HIS A 255 2.03 -7.55 -0.71
CA HIS A 255 3.15 -7.74 0.21
C HIS A 255 3.29 -9.24 0.59
N PRO A 256 4.48 -9.84 0.51
CA PRO A 256 4.68 -11.28 0.72
C PRO A 256 4.51 -11.73 2.17
N ALA A 257 4.23 -10.83 3.12
CA ALA A 257 3.78 -11.21 4.46
C ALA A 257 2.30 -11.60 4.51
N ARG A 258 1.48 -11.06 3.59
CA ARG A 258 0.02 -11.19 3.57
C ARG A 258 -0.40 -12.62 3.23
N VAL A 259 -1.60 -13.00 3.65
CA VAL A 259 -2.27 -14.24 3.25
C VAL A 259 -3.78 -14.00 3.16
N ALA A 260 -4.38 -14.36 2.04
CA ALA A 260 -5.83 -14.37 1.86
C ALA A 260 -6.36 -15.80 1.96
N PHE A 261 -7.66 -15.92 2.17
CA PHE A 261 -8.35 -17.20 2.19
C PHE A 261 -9.79 -17.06 1.69
N LEU A 262 -10.28 -18.09 1.04
CA LEU A 262 -11.70 -18.31 0.81
C LEU A 262 -12.15 -19.46 1.73
N ARG A 263 -13.09 -19.18 2.63
CA ARG A 263 -13.72 -20.21 3.47
C ARG A 263 -15.13 -20.47 2.95
N VAL A 264 -15.42 -21.71 2.62
CA VAL A 264 -16.73 -22.15 2.12
C VAL A 264 -17.33 -23.11 3.13
N LYS A 265 -18.54 -22.78 3.58
CA LYS A 265 -19.32 -23.60 4.50
C LYS A 265 -20.64 -24.00 3.87
N VAL A 266 -21.10 -25.21 4.15
CA VAL A 266 -22.45 -25.66 3.80
C VAL A 266 -23.17 -26.05 5.08
N ILE A 267 -24.35 -25.47 5.28
CA ILE A 267 -25.19 -25.68 6.45
C ILE A 267 -26.50 -26.33 5.99
N ARG A 268 -26.78 -27.52 6.51
CA ARG A 268 -27.99 -28.32 6.25
C ARG A 268 -28.70 -28.57 7.56
N ASN A 269 -29.98 -28.20 7.68
CA ASN A 269 -30.77 -28.37 8.91
C ASN A 269 -30.01 -27.86 10.15
N ASP A 270 -29.47 -26.65 10.06
CA ASP A 270 -28.64 -25.97 11.08
C ASP A 270 -27.35 -26.69 11.51
N LYS A 271 -26.93 -27.74 10.78
CA LYS A 271 -25.65 -28.42 10.97
C LYS A 271 -24.67 -28.06 9.87
N GLU A 272 -23.45 -27.72 10.25
CA GLU A 272 -22.33 -27.54 9.32
C GLU A 272 -21.89 -28.91 8.78
N ILE A 273 -22.11 -29.15 7.48
CA ILE A 273 -21.73 -30.39 6.80
C ILE A 273 -20.47 -30.24 5.94
N LEU A 274 -20.06 -28.99 5.69
CA LEU A 274 -18.81 -28.65 5.02
C LEU A 274 -18.20 -27.41 5.65
N ASP A 275 -16.88 -27.43 5.85
CA ASP A 275 -16.07 -26.26 6.15
C ASP A 275 -14.69 -26.41 5.49
N LYS A 276 -14.54 -25.82 4.32
CA LYS A 276 -13.31 -25.87 3.53
C LYS A 276 -12.67 -24.49 3.49
N LYS A 277 -11.34 -24.47 3.50
CA LYS A 277 -10.57 -23.23 3.49
C LYS A 277 -9.45 -23.29 2.46
N GLU A 278 -9.61 -22.49 1.42
CA GLU A 278 -8.63 -22.31 0.36
C GLU A 278 -7.66 -21.18 0.74
N ILE A 279 -6.36 -21.39 0.54
CA ILE A 279 -5.31 -20.44 0.92
C ILE A 279 -4.71 -19.78 -0.32
N LEU A 280 -4.78 -18.44 -0.35
CA LEU A 280 -4.26 -17.60 -1.41
C LEU A 280 -3.04 -16.85 -0.87
N VAL A 281 -1.85 -17.20 -1.36
CA VAL A 281 -0.60 -16.72 -0.76
C VAL A 281 0.49 -16.58 -1.79
N ARG A 282 1.31 -15.54 -1.63
CA ARG A 282 2.61 -15.43 -2.28
C ARG A 282 3.72 -15.69 -1.26
N VAL A 283 4.60 -16.63 -1.58
CA VAL A 283 5.73 -17.08 -0.76
C VAL A 283 7.01 -16.86 -1.56
N ILE A 284 7.88 -16.02 -1.02
CA ILE A 284 9.23 -15.80 -1.55
C ILE A 284 10.25 -16.55 -0.70
N GLY A 285 11.36 -16.96 -1.31
CA GLY A 285 12.30 -17.84 -0.65
C GLY A 285 13.60 -18.06 -1.41
N ALA A 286 14.35 -19.05 -0.98
CA ALA A 286 15.53 -19.56 -1.67
C ALA A 286 15.65 -21.07 -1.43
N ASN A 287 16.06 -21.82 -2.45
CA ASN A 287 16.20 -23.27 -2.43
C ASN A 287 14.89 -23.98 -2.02
N GLY A 288 13.77 -23.53 -2.56
CA GLY A 288 12.43 -24.05 -2.28
C GLY A 288 11.89 -23.75 -0.87
N LYS A 289 12.61 -22.96 -0.05
CA LYS A 289 12.24 -22.68 1.35
C LYS A 289 11.92 -21.20 1.57
N PRO A 290 10.90 -20.84 2.37
CA PRO A 290 10.59 -19.45 2.67
C PRO A 290 11.73 -18.74 3.40
N THR A 291 12.11 -17.55 2.94
CA THR A 291 13.16 -16.72 3.56
C THR A 291 12.72 -15.25 3.63
N PRO A 292 13.34 -14.42 4.49
CA PRO A 292 13.12 -12.98 4.48
C PRO A 292 13.43 -12.33 3.12
N PRO A 293 12.84 -11.16 2.80
CA PRO A 293 13.01 -10.51 1.50
C PRO A 293 14.46 -10.19 1.11
N TRP A 294 15.36 -9.97 2.07
CA TRP A 294 16.78 -9.68 1.80
C TRP A 294 17.62 -10.94 1.48
N LEU A 295 17.06 -12.14 1.66
CA LEU A 295 17.70 -13.42 1.32
C LEU A 295 17.02 -14.16 0.16
N ALA A 296 15.77 -13.80 -0.14
CA ALA A 296 14.98 -14.49 -1.16
C ALA A 296 15.56 -14.32 -2.57
N LYS A 297 15.58 -15.38 -3.36
CA LYS A 297 16.05 -15.42 -4.74
C LYS A 297 14.95 -15.82 -5.73
N GLU A 298 13.87 -16.42 -5.23
CA GLU A 298 12.79 -16.95 -6.07
C GLU A 298 11.41 -16.75 -5.42
N VAL A 299 10.38 -16.96 -6.23
CA VAL A 299 9.00 -17.16 -5.76
C VAL A 299 8.80 -18.66 -5.58
N VAL A 300 8.66 -19.11 -4.34
CA VAL A 300 8.51 -20.53 -3.98
C VAL A 300 7.10 -21.03 -4.28
N LYS A 301 6.10 -20.20 -4.05
CA LYS A 301 4.68 -20.51 -4.31
C LYS A 301 3.91 -19.22 -4.50
N ASP A 302 3.03 -19.19 -5.49
CA ASP A 302 2.13 -18.06 -5.69
C ASP A 302 0.74 -18.53 -6.08
N THR A 303 -0.16 -18.53 -5.10
CA THR A 303 -1.59 -18.78 -5.27
C THR A 303 -2.41 -17.55 -4.96
N MET A 304 -1.81 -16.35 -4.91
CA MET A 304 -2.58 -15.12 -4.72
C MET A 304 -3.57 -14.94 -5.88
N LEU A 305 -4.75 -14.38 -5.61
CA LEU A 305 -5.69 -13.99 -6.67
C LEU A 305 -5.06 -12.84 -7.47
N LYS A 306 -4.87 -13.06 -8.76
CA LYS A 306 -4.17 -12.17 -9.69
C LYS A 306 -5.08 -11.05 -10.17
N ALA A 307 -4.47 -10.08 -10.84
CA ALA A 307 -5.21 -9.00 -11.47
C ALA A 307 -6.22 -9.52 -12.47
N ASN A 308 -7.42 -8.95 -12.45
CA ASN A 308 -8.51 -9.25 -13.39
C ASN A 308 -8.81 -10.76 -13.54
N GLU A 309 -8.46 -11.56 -12.53
CA GLU A 309 -8.60 -13.01 -12.56
C GLU A 309 -9.99 -13.43 -12.09
N LYS A 310 -10.62 -14.35 -12.84
CA LYS A 310 -11.70 -15.21 -12.35
C LYS A 310 -11.14 -16.57 -11.97
N ARG A 311 -11.21 -16.94 -10.68
CA ARG A 311 -10.75 -18.24 -10.18
C ARG A 311 -11.91 -19.05 -9.64
N VAL A 312 -12.02 -20.30 -10.07
CA VAL A 312 -13.10 -21.23 -9.70
C VAL A 312 -12.58 -22.28 -8.72
N PHE A 313 -13.34 -22.52 -7.65
CA PHE A 313 -13.09 -23.54 -6.63
C PHE A 313 -14.24 -24.55 -6.65
N LYS A 314 -13.91 -25.84 -6.82
CA LYS A 314 -14.87 -26.92 -6.99
C LYS A 314 -15.06 -27.71 -5.69
N TYR A 315 -16.30 -28.10 -5.41
CA TYR A 315 -16.67 -28.86 -4.24
C TYR A 315 -17.57 -30.03 -4.64
N ASP A 316 -17.07 -31.25 -4.46
CA ASP A 316 -17.79 -32.50 -4.74
C ASP A 316 -18.73 -32.84 -3.57
N LEU A 317 -19.75 -32.01 -3.36
CA LEU A 317 -20.78 -32.21 -2.36
C LEU A 317 -22.16 -31.95 -2.96
N GLU A 318 -22.98 -32.99 -3.04
CA GLU A 318 -24.37 -32.88 -3.49
C GLU A 318 -25.19 -32.02 -2.52
N LEU A 319 -25.72 -30.93 -3.06
CA LEU A 319 -26.53 -29.97 -2.33
C LEU A 319 -28.00 -30.40 -2.33
N GLN A 320 -28.68 -30.15 -1.23
CA GLN A 320 -30.12 -30.36 -1.07
C GLN A 320 -30.84 -29.02 -1.04
N LYS A 321 -32.09 -29.01 -1.49
CA LYS A 321 -32.97 -27.84 -1.36
C LYS A 321 -33.02 -27.38 0.10
N GLY A 322 -32.82 -26.08 0.31
CA GLY A 322 -32.74 -25.48 1.65
C GLY A 322 -31.33 -25.44 2.26
N ASP A 323 -30.33 -26.08 1.65
CA ASP A 323 -28.93 -25.91 2.08
C ASP A 323 -28.51 -24.44 1.96
N ARG A 324 -27.75 -23.96 2.94
CA ARG A 324 -27.12 -22.63 2.92
C ARG A 324 -25.63 -22.75 2.64
N VAL A 325 -25.17 -22.14 1.57
CA VAL A 325 -23.75 -22.07 1.21
C VAL A 325 -23.21 -20.69 1.59
N GLN A 326 -22.30 -20.63 2.56
CA GLN A 326 -21.61 -19.41 2.96
C GLN A 326 -20.21 -19.36 2.35
N ALA A 327 -19.91 -18.28 1.63
CA ALA A 327 -18.58 -18.04 1.06
C ALA A 327 -17.97 -16.77 1.68
N ILE A 328 -16.81 -16.92 2.32
CA ILE A 328 -16.15 -15.86 3.09
C ILE A 328 -14.75 -15.63 2.53
N LEU A 329 -14.56 -14.51 1.85
CA LEU A 329 -13.24 -14.02 1.45
C LEU A 329 -12.67 -13.13 2.55
N GLY A 330 -11.52 -13.54 3.09
CA GLY A 330 -10.82 -12.79 4.13
C GLY A 330 -9.31 -12.87 4.00
N TYR A 331 -8.59 -12.18 4.88
CA TYR A 331 -7.13 -12.16 4.88
C TYR A 331 -6.55 -11.90 6.27
N ARG A 332 -5.24 -12.09 6.39
CA ARG A 332 -4.42 -11.68 7.53
C ARG A 332 -3.29 -10.80 7.03
N LEU A 333 -2.95 -9.78 7.81
CA LEU A 333 -1.82 -8.90 7.50
C LEU A 333 -0.50 -9.68 7.57
N VAL A 334 -0.32 -10.53 8.57
CA VAL A 334 0.88 -11.35 8.70
C VAL A 334 0.48 -12.82 8.75
N LYS A 335 1.12 -13.63 7.91
CA LYS A 335 1.05 -15.09 8.00
C LYS A 335 1.36 -15.56 9.43
N PRO A 336 0.56 -16.45 10.05
CA PRO A 336 0.79 -16.87 11.44
C PRO A 336 2.20 -17.41 11.73
N PRO A 337 2.82 -18.25 10.86
CA PRO A 337 4.21 -18.68 11.08
C PRO A 337 5.24 -17.53 11.02
N LEU A 338 4.97 -16.50 10.22
CA LEU A 338 5.83 -15.31 10.14
C LEU A 338 5.64 -14.41 11.36
N ALA A 339 4.40 -14.22 11.83
CA ALA A 339 4.11 -13.43 13.02
C ALA A 339 4.87 -13.99 14.24
N LYS A 340 4.83 -15.31 14.45
CA LYS A 340 5.61 -15.98 15.50
C LYS A 340 7.11 -15.72 15.37
N LYS A 341 7.68 -15.81 14.16
CA LYS A 341 9.12 -15.52 13.92
C LYS A 341 9.50 -14.06 14.16
N LEU A 342 8.55 -13.14 13.95
CA LEU A 342 8.73 -11.72 14.18
C LEU A 342 8.47 -11.32 15.64
N GLY A 343 7.98 -12.24 16.49
CA GLY A 343 7.57 -11.90 17.86
C GLY A 343 6.35 -10.97 17.89
N LEU A 344 5.48 -11.07 16.89
CA LEU A 344 4.27 -10.26 16.80
C LEU A 344 3.13 -10.96 17.53
N ASP A 345 2.87 -10.53 18.76
CA ASP A 345 1.67 -10.92 19.54
C ASP A 345 0.46 -10.03 19.25
N ASP A 346 0.64 -9.00 18.41
CA ASP A 346 -0.40 -8.04 18.05
C ASP A 346 -1.60 -8.75 17.35
N PRO A 347 -2.80 -8.67 17.94
CA PRO A 347 -4.03 -9.17 17.32
C PRO A 347 -4.28 -8.53 15.95
N LEU A 348 -3.92 -7.27 15.71
CA LEU A 348 -4.07 -6.61 14.41
C LEU A 348 -3.23 -7.29 13.33
N ALA A 349 -2.03 -7.77 13.66
CA ALA A 349 -1.16 -8.46 12.70
C ALA A 349 -1.69 -9.85 12.32
N THR A 350 -2.35 -10.54 13.26
CA THR A 350 -2.67 -11.96 13.14
C THR A 350 -4.16 -12.27 12.98
N LYS A 351 -5.09 -11.41 13.42
CA LYS A 351 -6.53 -11.64 13.36
C LYS A 351 -7.02 -11.66 11.91
N PRO A 352 -7.94 -12.58 11.54
CA PRO A 352 -8.56 -12.56 10.23
C PRO A 352 -9.44 -11.32 10.06
N ILE A 353 -9.27 -10.64 8.93
CA ILE A 353 -10.11 -9.54 8.45
C ILE A 353 -11.00 -10.10 7.34
N ILE A 354 -12.31 -9.86 7.44
CA ILE A 354 -13.27 -10.29 6.41
C ILE A 354 -13.41 -9.16 5.39
N LEU A 355 -13.14 -9.48 4.12
CA LEU A 355 -13.32 -8.53 3.01
C LEU A 355 -14.75 -8.61 2.47
N LYS A 356 -15.24 -9.82 2.21
CA LYS A 356 -16.57 -10.08 1.66
C LYS A 356 -17.12 -11.41 2.18
N LYS A 357 -18.42 -11.43 2.48
CA LYS A 357 -19.18 -12.64 2.84
C LYS A 357 -20.45 -12.62 2.00
N GLU A 358 -20.72 -13.74 1.34
CA GLU A 358 -21.97 -14.00 0.65
C GLU A 358 -22.61 -15.28 1.21
N GLU A 359 -23.94 -15.34 1.16
CA GLU A 359 -24.72 -16.52 1.52
C GLU A 359 -25.70 -16.83 0.40
N PHE A 360 -25.73 -18.09 -0.03
CA PHE A 360 -26.59 -18.59 -1.08
C PHE A 360 -27.51 -19.67 -0.52
N VAL A 361 -28.79 -19.63 -0.88
CA VAL A 361 -29.77 -20.66 -0.49
C VAL A 361 -30.07 -21.51 -1.72
N VAL A 362 -29.93 -22.83 -1.58
CA VAL A 362 -30.22 -23.78 -2.66
C VAL A 362 -31.74 -23.88 -2.82
N GLN A 363 -32.23 -23.57 -4.02
CA GLN A 363 -33.66 -23.48 -4.34
C GLN A 363 -34.32 -24.83 -4.62
#